data_AF-H0JX31-F1
#
_entry.id   AF-H0JX31-F1
#
_cell.length_a   1.000
_cell.length_b   1.000
_cell.length_c   1.000
_cell.angle_alpha   90.00
_cell.angle_beta   90.00
_cell.angle_gamma   90.00
#
_symmetry.space_group_name_H-M   'P 1'
#
loop_
_entity.id
_entity.type
_entity.pdbx_description
1 polymer ?
#
loop_
_entity_poly.entity_id
_entity_poly.type
_entity_poly.pdbx_seq_one_letter_code
_entity_poly.pdbx_strand_id
1 'polypeptide(L)'
;MEILAASNAADRGLRALADLAAATAGANYRVVGGHMVHLLGRLYPTDTAARVTADADAGMDPVAAADATFHTALLARGYRLVTGNHYEAPSGDGTPLSVDLLVPGTGGRRIERVEYAGRGFDAIPGLTLALAADPIRVRVRARLTTGETVRFGVPVPGVEQAVVLKALAWRSRLAAKDVADLCTLLSITHEHRDRFPAWKLHTARTGARKDAARALHELVAMLDRGQRIDGLTIAPARLSGLIRRYVVDPHTARPPSDTGTAQQIARDPSGQEALLSALRAAVSGHPPRSKPGTPGGSTTPAQPEPPDHSPQAGPDLEL
;
A
#
# COMPACT_ATOMS: atom_id res chain seq x y z
N MET A 1 21.81 -3.64 -3.69
CA MET A 1 21.04 -3.46 -4.92
C MET A 1 21.86 -2.65 -5.89
N GLU A 2 21.92 -3.05 -7.16
CA GLU A 2 22.57 -2.32 -8.24
C GLU A 2 21.54 -1.45 -8.98
N ILE A 3 21.87 -0.19 -9.24
CA ILE A 3 21.05 0.73 -10.05
C ILE A 3 21.92 1.33 -11.15
N LEU A 4 21.43 1.29 -12.38
CA LEU A 4 22.05 1.99 -13.51
C LEU A 4 21.22 3.23 -13.81
N ALA A 5 21.84 4.40 -13.70
CA ALA A 5 21.22 5.63 -14.13
C ALA A 5 21.13 5.66 -15.66
N ALA A 6 19.97 6.02 -16.18
CA ALA A 6 19.70 6.07 -17.62
C ALA A 6 19.61 7.51 -18.16
N SER A 7 19.80 8.52 -17.31
CA SER A 7 19.69 9.94 -17.67
C SER A 7 20.33 10.85 -16.62
N ASN A 8 20.61 12.10 -16.99
CA ASN A 8 21.10 13.12 -16.05
C ASN A 8 20.11 13.35 -14.90
N ALA A 9 18.81 13.24 -15.16
CA ALA A 9 17.80 13.33 -14.11
C ALA A 9 17.92 12.19 -13.09
N ALA A 10 18.20 10.96 -13.55
CA ALA A 10 18.47 9.83 -12.67
C ALA A 10 19.77 10.03 -11.87
N ASP A 11 20.82 10.56 -12.51
CA ASP A 11 22.08 10.88 -11.84
C ASP A 11 21.87 11.87 -10.70
N ARG A 12 21.12 12.95 -10.96
CA ARG A 12 20.80 13.97 -9.95
C ARG A 12 20.02 13.40 -8.78
N GLY A 13 18.99 12.59 -9.04
CA GLY A 13 18.24 11.94 -7.97
C GLY A 13 19.12 11.02 -7.11
N LEU A 14 19.95 10.19 -7.75
CA LEU A 14 20.85 9.27 -7.04
C LEU A 14 21.93 9.99 -6.22
N ARG A 15 22.48 11.10 -6.74
CA ARG A 15 23.43 11.94 -6.01
C ARG A 15 22.75 12.63 -4.82
N ALA A 16 21.59 13.26 -5.03
CA ALA A 16 20.84 13.90 -3.96
C ALA A 16 20.44 12.90 -2.87
N LEU A 17 20.07 11.67 -3.25
CA LEU A 17 19.76 10.60 -2.30
C LEU A 17 20.99 10.12 -1.53
N ALA A 18 22.15 10.03 -2.18
CA ALA A 18 23.41 9.71 -1.51
C ALA A 18 23.81 10.81 -0.51
N ASP A 19 23.61 12.07 -0.89
CA ASP A 19 23.89 13.23 -0.04
C ASP A 19 22.97 13.27 1.17
N LEU A 20 21.67 13.06 0.95
CA LEU A 20 20.68 12.91 2.01
C LEU A 20 21.07 11.78 2.96
N ALA A 21 21.44 10.61 2.44
CA ALA A 21 21.83 9.46 3.27
C ALA A 21 23.02 9.79 4.18
N ALA A 22 24.03 10.47 3.63
CA ALA A 22 25.22 10.87 4.38
C ALA A 22 24.94 12.00 5.40
N ALA A 23 23.89 12.80 5.21
CA ALA A 23 23.48 13.84 6.14
C ALA A 23 22.76 13.30 7.39
N THR A 24 22.43 12.01 7.43
CA THR A 24 21.58 11.43 8.48
C THR A 24 22.40 10.98 9.68
N ALA A 25 22.49 11.84 10.70
CA ALA A 25 23.27 11.60 11.92
C ALA A 25 22.57 10.64 12.92
N GLY A 26 22.09 9.49 12.45
CA GLY A 26 21.38 8.51 13.30
C GLY A 26 19.92 8.86 13.63
N ALA A 27 19.39 9.93 13.05
CA ALA A 27 18.00 10.34 13.22
C ALA A 27 17.00 9.30 12.66
N ASN A 28 15.78 9.27 13.21
CA ASN A 28 14.71 8.47 12.65
C ASN A 28 14.07 9.16 11.44
N TYR A 29 14.46 8.72 10.25
CA TYR A 29 13.93 9.23 8.99
C TYR A 29 13.56 8.09 8.03
N ARG A 30 12.79 8.41 6.99
CA ARG A 30 12.46 7.52 5.88
C ARG A 30 12.63 8.26 4.58
N VAL A 31 13.24 7.63 3.59
CA VAL A 31 13.15 8.10 2.20
C VAL A 31 11.71 7.92 1.74
N VAL A 32 11.06 9.00 1.34
CA VAL A 32 9.69 9.03 0.85
C VAL A 32 9.68 9.45 -0.63
N GLY A 33 8.55 9.91 -1.16
CA GLY A 33 8.54 10.49 -2.50
C GLY A 33 8.75 9.46 -3.61
N GLY A 34 9.41 9.87 -4.70
CA GLY A 34 9.65 9.02 -5.87
C GLY A 34 10.69 7.92 -5.62
N HIS A 35 11.77 8.24 -4.91
CA HIS A 35 12.84 7.28 -4.64
C HIS A 35 12.38 6.12 -3.78
N MET A 36 11.47 6.34 -2.83
CA MET A 36 10.80 5.27 -2.10
C MET A 36 10.19 4.23 -3.03
N VAL A 37 9.39 4.67 -4.01
CA VAL A 37 8.69 3.78 -4.95
C VAL A 37 9.66 3.10 -5.91
N HIS A 38 10.66 3.84 -6.40
CA HIS A 38 11.72 3.29 -7.24
C HIS A 38 12.48 2.15 -6.54
N LEU A 39 12.89 2.35 -5.29
CA LEU A 39 13.61 1.35 -4.53
C LEU A 39 12.73 0.14 -4.20
N LEU A 40 11.47 0.36 -3.83
CA LEU A 40 10.51 -0.74 -3.60
C LEU A 40 10.25 -1.55 -4.87
N GLY A 41 10.07 -0.91 -6.03
CA GLY A 41 9.88 -1.60 -7.32
C GLY A 41 11.09 -2.41 -7.75
N ARG A 42 12.29 -2.08 -7.29
CA ARG A 42 13.50 -2.88 -7.50
C ARG A 42 13.64 -4.04 -6.50
N LEU A 43 13.16 -3.87 -5.27
CA LEU A 43 13.15 -4.93 -4.25
C LEU A 43 12.09 -6.00 -4.54
N TYR A 44 10.98 -5.56 -5.14
CA TYR A 44 9.84 -6.39 -5.52
C TYR A 44 9.55 -6.17 -7.01
N PRO A 45 10.31 -6.81 -7.91
CA PRO A 45 10.13 -6.64 -9.34
C PRO A 45 8.73 -7.02 -9.79
N THR A 46 8.14 -6.20 -10.66
CA THR A 46 6.85 -6.45 -11.33
C THR A 46 6.95 -5.99 -12.77
N ASP A 47 5.97 -6.35 -13.61
CA ASP A 47 5.89 -5.84 -14.99
C ASP A 47 5.58 -4.34 -15.05
N THR A 48 5.15 -3.74 -13.93
CA THR A 48 4.95 -2.29 -13.82
C THR A 48 6.26 -1.62 -13.45
N ALA A 49 6.85 -0.87 -14.39
CA ALA A 49 8.09 -0.15 -14.12
C ALA A 49 7.84 1.07 -13.20
N ALA A 50 8.63 1.16 -12.13
CA ALA A 50 8.67 2.35 -11.29
C ALA A 50 9.29 3.53 -12.06
N ARG A 51 8.71 4.72 -11.92
CA ARG A 51 9.27 5.91 -12.57
C ARG A 51 10.65 6.29 -12.02
N VAL A 52 11.40 7.03 -12.81
CA VAL A 52 12.61 7.74 -12.35
C VAL A 52 12.20 9.05 -11.65
N THR A 53 12.98 9.46 -10.66
CA THR A 53 12.80 10.73 -9.93
C THR A 53 14.15 11.45 -9.86
N ALA A 54 14.13 12.77 -9.88
CA ALA A 54 15.33 13.62 -9.89
C ALA A 54 15.59 14.30 -8.54
N ASP A 55 14.64 14.20 -7.63
CA ASP A 55 14.54 14.80 -6.31
C ASP A 55 14.61 13.72 -5.22
N ALA A 56 15.22 14.05 -4.09
CA ALA A 56 15.30 13.17 -2.93
C ALA A 56 14.49 13.71 -1.75
N ASP A 57 13.44 12.97 -1.38
CA ASP A 57 12.55 13.37 -0.30
C ASP A 57 12.79 12.50 0.94
N ALA A 58 12.89 13.13 2.11
CA ALA A 58 12.94 12.44 3.40
C ALA A 58 11.81 12.90 4.30
N GLY A 59 11.12 11.96 4.94
CA GLY A 59 10.27 12.24 6.08
C GLY A 59 11.01 11.95 7.39
N MET A 60 10.94 12.87 8.36
CA MET A 60 11.58 12.73 9.67
C MET A 60 10.60 13.03 10.80
N ASP A 61 10.91 12.60 12.02
CA ASP A 61 10.09 12.94 13.18
C ASP A 61 10.28 14.41 13.62
N PRO A 62 9.34 14.97 14.41
CA PRO A 62 9.43 16.36 14.87
C PRO A 62 10.68 16.69 15.69
N VAL A 63 11.25 15.71 16.40
CA VAL A 63 12.46 15.90 17.21
C VAL A 63 13.66 16.13 16.29
N ALA A 64 13.79 15.31 15.25
CA ALA A 64 14.80 15.47 14.21
C ALA A 64 14.60 16.75 13.38
N ALA A 65 13.36 17.22 13.21
CA ALA A 65 13.07 18.47 12.52
C ALA A 65 13.44 19.72 13.33
N ALA A 66 13.24 19.66 14.65
CA ALA A 66 13.65 20.69 15.60
C ALA A 66 15.17 20.72 15.79
N ASP A 67 15.83 19.56 15.66
CA ASP A 67 17.28 19.45 15.62
C ASP A 67 17.84 20.08 14.33
N ALA A 68 18.86 20.91 14.45
CA ALA A 68 19.54 21.51 13.30
C ALA A 68 20.55 20.57 12.62
N THR A 69 20.67 19.32 13.06
CA THR A 69 21.69 18.38 12.55
C THR A 69 21.53 18.09 11.06
N PHE A 70 20.32 17.75 10.57
CA PHE A 70 20.08 17.54 9.13
C PHE A 70 20.41 18.79 8.32
N HIS A 71 19.93 19.94 8.79
CA HIS A 71 20.17 21.22 8.16
C HIS A 71 21.67 21.51 8.05
N THR A 72 22.41 21.42 9.16
CA THR A 72 23.84 21.68 9.23
C THR A 72 24.62 20.71 8.34
N ALA A 73 24.24 19.42 8.34
CA ALA A 73 24.88 18.41 7.52
C ALA A 73 24.63 18.64 6.01
N LEU A 74 23.44 19.09 5.61
CA LEU A 74 23.18 19.47 4.22
C LEU A 74 23.98 20.72 3.81
N LEU A 75 24.03 21.75 4.67
CA LEU A 75 24.83 22.96 4.40
C LEU A 75 26.32 22.63 4.21
N ALA A 76 26.87 21.76 5.06
CA ALA A 76 28.26 21.31 4.96
C ALA A 76 28.57 20.57 3.64
N ARG A 77 27.54 20.09 2.93
CA ARG A 77 27.64 19.43 1.63
C ARG A 77 27.41 20.36 0.44
N GLY A 78 27.29 21.67 0.69
CA GLY A 78 27.08 22.67 -0.34
C GLY A 78 25.62 22.86 -0.74
N TYR A 79 24.68 22.30 0.02
CA TYR A 79 23.27 22.67 -0.13
C TYR A 79 23.01 24.04 0.49
N ARG A 80 22.06 24.77 -0.08
CA ARG A 80 21.46 25.96 0.52
C ARG A 80 19.99 25.70 0.75
N LEU A 81 19.45 26.25 1.83
CA LEU A 81 18.00 26.30 2.01
C LEU A 81 17.43 27.37 1.09
N VAL A 82 16.55 26.97 0.17
CA VAL A 82 15.94 27.88 -0.80
C VAL A 82 14.63 28.44 -0.27
N THR A 83 13.75 27.56 0.21
CA THR A 83 12.48 27.94 0.80
C THR A 83 11.97 26.85 1.73
N GLY A 84 11.49 27.22 2.92
CA GLY A 84 10.92 26.29 3.90
C GLY A 84 11.85 25.12 4.23
N ASN A 85 11.58 23.97 3.61
CA ASN A 85 12.23 22.69 3.78
C ASN A 85 12.93 22.16 2.52
N HIS A 86 13.01 23.00 1.48
CA HIS A 86 13.60 22.68 0.19
C HIS A 86 15.06 23.12 0.12
N TYR A 87 15.95 22.18 -0.18
CA TYR A 87 17.39 22.37 -0.26
C TYR A 87 17.89 22.11 -1.66
N GLU A 88 18.75 23.00 -2.16
CA GLU A 88 19.39 22.86 -3.47
C GLU A 88 20.91 22.88 -3.36
N ALA A 89 21.59 22.06 -4.17
CA ALA A 89 23.04 22.14 -4.37
C ALA A 89 23.38 22.15 -5.88
N PRO A 90 24.53 22.73 -6.28
CA PRO A 90 24.99 22.65 -7.66
C PRO A 90 25.16 21.20 -8.13
N SER A 91 24.61 20.86 -9.29
CA SER A 91 24.75 19.54 -9.91
C SER A 91 25.95 19.44 -10.88
N GLY A 92 26.31 20.57 -11.49
CA GLY A 92 27.24 20.68 -12.63
C GLY A 92 26.57 20.72 -14.01
N ASP A 93 25.25 20.50 -14.12
CA ASP A 93 24.51 20.43 -15.40
C ASP A 93 23.42 21.50 -15.55
N GLY A 94 23.52 22.59 -14.78
CA GLY A 94 22.59 23.73 -14.82
C GLY A 94 21.25 23.51 -14.09
N THR A 95 20.91 22.27 -13.71
CA THR A 95 19.72 22.00 -12.89
C THR A 95 20.12 21.43 -11.53
N PRO A 96 19.79 22.08 -10.39
CA PRO A 96 20.33 21.71 -9.09
C PRO A 96 19.96 20.28 -8.65
N LEU A 97 20.79 19.74 -7.75
CA LEU A 97 20.39 18.64 -6.88
C LEU A 97 19.34 19.16 -5.90
N SER A 98 18.30 18.38 -5.65
CA SER A 98 17.15 18.81 -4.83
C SER A 98 16.87 17.81 -3.71
N VAL A 99 16.72 18.32 -2.49
CA VAL A 99 16.32 17.56 -1.30
C VAL A 99 15.18 18.24 -0.58
N ASP A 100 14.08 17.51 -0.32
CA ASP A 100 12.96 17.98 0.49
C ASP A 100 12.90 17.23 1.82
N LEU A 101 12.84 17.98 2.93
CA LEU A 101 12.67 17.42 4.27
C LEU A 101 11.22 17.61 4.76
N LEU A 102 10.52 16.53 5.05
CA LEU A 102 9.09 16.53 5.35
C LEU A 102 8.85 16.08 6.79
N VAL A 103 7.77 16.57 7.39
CA VAL A 103 7.37 16.25 8.77
C VAL A 103 5.97 15.64 8.83
N PRO A 104 5.56 14.99 9.92
CA PRO A 104 4.25 14.36 9.98
C PRO A 104 3.12 15.39 10.05
N GLY A 105 2.08 15.20 9.24
CA GLY A 105 0.88 16.04 9.20
C GLY A 105 -0.40 15.29 9.59
N THR A 106 -1.46 16.05 9.85
CA THR A 106 -2.70 15.55 10.50
C THR A 106 -3.79 15.00 9.56
N GLY A 107 -3.61 15.03 8.23
CA GLY A 107 -4.52 14.34 7.28
C GLY A 107 -5.45 15.21 6.43
N GLY A 108 -5.26 16.53 6.38
CA GLY A 108 -6.08 17.44 5.60
C GLY A 108 -5.94 17.30 4.07
N ARG A 109 -6.88 17.88 3.31
CA ARG A 109 -6.79 17.99 1.84
C ARG A 109 -5.68 18.95 1.37
N ARG A 110 -5.22 19.84 2.24
CA ARG A 110 -4.15 20.79 1.95
C ARG A 110 -2.89 20.41 2.71
N ILE A 111 -1.73 20.68 2.11
CA ILE A 111 -0.43 20.59 2.78
C ILE A 111 -0.45 21.58 3.95
N GLU A 112 -0.16 21.06 5.14
CA GLU A 112 0.00 21.83 6.36
C GLU A 112 1.45 22.31 6.45
N ARG A 113 1.68 23.58 6.80
CA ARG A 113 3.03 24.08 7.08
C ARG A 113 3.22 24.14 8.58
N VAL A 114 4.28 23.53 9.07
CA VAL A 114 4.64 23.48 10.49
C VAL A 114 6.01 24.08 10.66
N GLU A 115 6.21 24.89 11.70
CA GLU A 115 7.51 25.48 12.00
C GLU A 115 8.20 24.72 13.14
N TYR A 116 9.46 24.36 12.93
CA TYR A 116 10.33 23.83 13.97
C TYR A 116 11.63 24.63 13.98
N ALA A 117 11.99 25.16 15.15
CA ALA A 117 13.23 25.93 15.36
C ALA A 117 13.47 27.02 14.29
N GLY A 118 12.43 27.80 13.94
CA GLY A 118 12.52 28.88 12.95
C GLY A 118 12.51 28.43 11.48
N ARG A 119 12.31 27.13 11.20
CA ARG A 119 12.25 26.58 9.83
C ARG A 119 10.87 26.01 9.54
N GLY A 120 10.30 26.40 8.40
CA GLY A 120 9.01 25.88 7.93
C GLY A 120 9.16 24.55 7.20
N PHE A 121 8.29 23.59 7.50
CA PHE A 121 8.25 22.27 6.89
C PHE A 121 6.88 21.98 6.33
N ASP A 122 6.85 21.34 5.16
CA ASP A 122 5.62 20.77 4.64
C ASP A 122 5.33 19.46 5.39
N ALA A 123 4.17 19.43 6.04
CA ALA A 123 3.70 18.32 6.84
C ALA A 123 2.84 17.38 5.98
N ILE A 124 3.25 16.12 5.90
CA ILE A 124 2.61 15.11 5.06
C ILE A 124 1.85 14.07 5.91
N PRO A 125 0.62 13.74 5.54
CA PRO A 125 -0.15 12.76 6.27
C PRO A 125 0.33 11.33 6.00
N GLY A 126 0.19 10.46 7.00
CA GLY A 126 0.66 9.07 6.94
C GLY A 126 2.14 8.88 7.27
N LEU A 127 2.94 9.95 7.39
CA LEU A 127 4.35 9.82 7.75
C LEU A 127 4.58 9.32 9.18
N THR A 128 3.70 9.66 10.15
CA THR A 128 3.74 9.04 11.49
C THR A 128 3.66 7.53 11.41
N LEU A 129 2.82 6.99 10.52
CA LEU A 129 2.69 5.55 10.33
C LEU A 129 3.96 4.93 9.74
N ALA A 130 4.64 5.64 8.83
CA ALA A 130 5.88 5.19 8.20
C ALA A 130 7.08 5.24 9.16
N LEU A 131 7.16 6.25 10.03
CA LEU A 131 8.23 6.41 11.02
C LEU A 131 8.09 5.44 12.20
N ALA A 132 6.86 5.07 12.57
CA ALA A 132 6.59 4.13 13.65
C ALA A 132 6.83 2.66 13.27
N ALA A 133 6.94 2.34 11.98
CA ALA A 133 7.23 0.99 11.50
C ALA A 133 8.74 0.79 11.29
N ASP A 134 9.20 -0.45 11.45
CA ASP A 134 10.58 -0.81 11.12
C ASP A 134 10.90 -0.50 9.65
N PRO A 135 12.03 0.17 9.35
CA PRO A 135 12.40 0.48 7.98
C PRO A 135 12.90 -0.77 7.25
N ILE A 136 12.66 -0.81 5.95
CA ILE A 136 13.44 -1.66 5.05
C ILE A 136 14.76 -0.91 4.79
N ARG A 137 15.89 -1.50 5.20
CA ARG A 137 17.21 -0.92 4.96
C ARG A 137 17.73 -1.34 3.59
N VAL A 138 17.88 -0.39 2.68
CA VAL A 138 18.34 -0.63 1.31
C VAL A 138 19.77 -0.14 1.14
N ARG A 139 20.68 -1.06 0.82
CA ARG A 139 22.04 -0.72 0.37
C ARG A 139 22.05 -0.57 -1.15
N VAL A 140 22.37 0.62 -1.62
CA VAL A 140 22.40 0.99 -3.03
C VAL A 140 23.86 1.11 -3.49
N ARG A 141 24.15 0.47 -4.62
CA ARG A 141 25.30 0.77 -5.46
C ARG A 141 24.76 1.26 -6.79
N ALA A 142 25.00 2.53 -7.10
CA ALA A 142 24.48 3.15 -8.30
C ALA A 142 25.63 3.54 -9.23
N ARG A 143 25.53 3.17 -10.51
CA ARG A 143 26.42 3.63 -11.57
C ARG A 143 25.74 4.78 -12.32
N LEU A 144 26.37 5.95 -12.26
CA LEU A 144 25.90 7.17 -12.91
C LEU A 144 26.20 7.13 -14.43
N THR A 145 25.56 8.00 -15.20
CA THR A 145 25.81 8.10 -16.65
C THR A 145 27.24 8.54 -16.98
N THR A 146 27.89 9.25 -16.05
CA THR A 146 29.32 9.62 -16.11
C THR A 146 30.28 8.44 -15.92
N GLY A 147 29.77 7.26 -15.54
CA GLY A 147 30.56 6.09 -15.16
C GLY A 147 30.96 6.05 -13.68
N GLU A 148 30.76 7.14 -12.94
CA GLU A 148 30.99 7.19 -11.49
C GLU A 148 30.10 6.18 -10.76
N THR A 149 30.61 5.60 -9.66
CA THR A 149 29.82 4.72 -8.78
C THR A 149 29.63 5.36 -7.42
N VAL A 150 28.38 5.59 -7.02
CA VAL A 150 28.01 6.04 -5.67
C VAL A 150 27.45 4.87 -4.86
N ARG A 151 27.78 4.83 -3.55
CA ARG A 151 27.33 3.78 -2.63
C ARG A 151 26.77 4.41 -1.36
N PHE A 152 25.59 3.98 -0.95
CA PHE A 152 24.93 4.49 0.25
C PHE A 152 23.88 3.51 0.79
N GLY A 153 23.45 3.73 2.03
CA GLY A 153 22.37 2.98 2.66
C GLY A 153 21.24 3.92 3.05
N VAL A 154 20.00 3.56 2.76
CA VAL A 154 18.82 4.35 3.13
C VAL A 154 17.70 3.51 3.75
N PRO A 155 16.99 4.04 4.76
CA PRO A 155 15.75 3.45 5.26
C PRO A 155 14.57 3.87 4.36
N VAL A 156 13.82 2.90 3.85
CA VAL A 156 12.55 3.13 3.15
C VAL A 156 11.38 2.56 3.96
N PRO A 157 10.17 3.14 3.87
CA PRO A 157 8.96 2.54 4.42
C PRO A 157 8.66 1.18 3.76
N GLY A 158 7.90 0.35 4.47
CA GLY A 158 7.28 -0.83 3.87
C GLY A 158 6.26 -0.48 2.78
N VAL A 159 5.90 -1.46 1.94
CA VAL A 159 4.99 -1.27 0.80
C VAL A 159 3.63 -0.71 1.24
N GLU A 160 3.08 -1.18 2.37
CA GLU A 160 1.82 -0.65 2.89
C GLU A 160 1.91 0.84 3.21
N GLN A 161 2.95 1.24 3.94
CA GLN A 161 3.16 2.63 4.33
C GLN A 161 3.40 3.51 3.10
N ALA A 162 4.09 2.99 2.09
CA ALA A 162 4.24 3.66 0.80
C ALA A 162 2.90 3.87 0.09
N VAL A 163 2.00 2.88 0.08
CA VAL A 163 0.64 3.03 -0.48
C VAL A 163 -0.13 4.10 0.29
N VAL A 164 -0.08 4.10 1.62
CA VAL A 164 -0.73 5.13 2.45
C VAL A 164 -0.22 6.52 2.09
N LEU A 165 1.11 6.72 2.04
CA LEU A 165 1.72 8.00 1.72
C LEU A 165 1.30 8.49 0.32
N LYS A 166 1.31 7.62 -0.69
CA LYS A 166 0.97 7.98 -2.07
C LYS A 166 -0.51 8.23 -2.28
N ALA A 167 -1.38 7.47 -1.62
CA ALA A 167 -2.82 7.69 -1.65
C ALA A 167 -3.18 9.07 -1.08
N LEU A 168 -2.58 9.43 0.05
CA LEU A 168 -2.86 10.71 0.70
C LEU A 168 -2.22 11.89 -0.05
N ALA A 169 -1.01 11.72 -0.58
CA ALA A 169 -0.39 12.70 -1.48
C ALA A 169 -1.26 12.93 -2.72
N TRP A 170 -1.65 11.86 -3.41
CA TRP A 170 -2.56 11.94 -4.56
C TRP A 170 -3.83 12.71 -4.21
N ARG A 171 -4.51 12.38 -3.10
CA ARG A 171 -5.75 13.06 -2.72
C ARG A 171 -5.57 14.56 -2.45
N SER A 172 -4.39 14.98 -1.99
CA SER A 172 -4.12 16.39 -1.71
C SER A 172 -3.86 17.22 -2.98
N ARG A 173 -3.16 16.67 -3.97
CA ARG A 173 -2.71 17.43 -5.16
C ARG A 173 -3.21 16.92 -6.51
N LEU A 174 -3.90 15.78 -6.53
CA LEU A 174 -4.41 15.08 -7.72
C LEU A 174 -3.37 14.89 -8.82
N ALA A 175 -2.10 14.66 -8.45
CA ALA A 175 -1.00 14.60 -9.40
C ALA A 175 -0.89 13.22 -10.06
N ALA A 176 -0.73 13.21 -11.38
CA ALA A 176 -0.53 12.01 -12.21
C ALA A 176 0.63 11.12 -11.70
N LYS A 177 1.72 11.73 -11.21
CA LYS A 177 2.87 10.98 -10.68
C LYS A 177 2.51 10.10 -9.48
N ASP A 178 1.54 10.50 -8.65
CA ASP A 178 1.10 9.67 -7.54
C ASP A 178 0.22 8.51 -7.99
N VAL A 179 -0.55 8.68 -9.08
CA VAL A 179 -1.30 7.58 -9.70
C VAL A 179 -0.34 6.52 -10.24
N ALA A 180 0.71 6.92 -10.96
CA ALA A 180 1.73 6.00 -11.47
C ALA A 180 2.43 5.22 -10.34
N ASP A 181 2.74 5.94 -9.26
CA ASP A 181 3.33 5.35 -8.06
C ASP A 181 2.35 4.35 -7.40
N LEU A 182 1.06 4.67 -7.33
CA LEU A 182 0.02 3.76 -6.81
C LEU A 182 -0.16 2.51 -7.69
N CYS A 183 -0.13 2.65 -9.03
CA CYS A 183 -0.14 1.51 -9.94
C CYS A 183 1.02 0.56 -9.62
N THR A 184 2.23 1.11 -9.47
CA THR A 184 3.43 0.33 -9.14
C THR A 184 3.28 -0.39 -7.79
N LEU A 185 2.91 0.35 -6.74
CA LEU A 185 2.82 -0.21 -5.39
C LEU A 185 1.72 -1.26 -5.23
N LEU A 186 0.59 -1.10 -5.92
CA LEU A 186 -0.49 -2.09 -5.91
C LEU A 186 -0.17 -3.32 -6.77
N SER A 187 0.57 -3.17 -7.87
CA SER A 187 1.15 -4.31 -8.60
C SER A 187 2.12 -5.10 -7.69
N ILE A 188 3.01 -4.41 -6.97
CA ILE A 188 3.91 -5.05 -5.97
C ILE A 188 3.10 -5.82 -4.94
N THR A 189 2.07 -5.17 -4.39
CA THR A 189 1.19 -5.77 -3.37
C THR A 189 0.51 -7.04 -3.90
N HIS A 190 0.12 -7.04 -5.18
CA HIS A 190 -0.52 -8.17 -5.83
C HIS A 190 0.42 -9.34 -6.06
N GLU A 191 1.55 -9.09 -6.71
CA GLU A 191 2.48 -10.12 -7.19
C GLU A 191 3.33 -10.72 -6.06
N HIS A 192 3.55 -9.96 -4.98
CA HIS A 192 4.35 -10.39 -3.82
C HIS A 192 3.52 -10.48 -2.53
N ARG A 193 2.22 -10.78 -2.65
CA ARG A 193 1.27 -10.73 -1.52
C ARG A 193 1.70 -11.59 -0.34
N ASP A 194 2.31 -12.74 -0.60
CA ASP A 194 2.86 -13.68 0.38
C ASP A 194 3.91 -13.03 1.30
N ARG A 195 4.65 -12.03 0.80
CA ARG A 195 5.68 -11.30 1.56
C ARG A 195 5.13 -10.24 2.50
N PHE A 196 3.82 -9.98 2.47
CA PHE A 196 3.17 -8.94 3.28
C PHE A 196 2.11 -9.53 4.24
N PRO A 197 2.45 -10.50 5.11
CA PRO A 197 1.46 -11.16 5.96
C PRO A 197 0.76 -10.19 6.93
N ALA A 198 1.45 -9.13 7.35
CA ALA A 198 0.94 -8.10 8.25
C ALA A 198 0.21 -6.93 7.54
N TRP A 199 -0.25 -7.12 6.30
CA TRP A 199 -1.02 -6.11 5.57
C TRP A 199 -2.31 -5.76 6.33
N LYS A 200 -2.52 -4.50 6.69
CA LYS A 200 -3.65 -3.97 7.44
C LYS A 200 -4.55 -3.06 6.60
N LEU A 201 -4.16 -2.62 5.40
CA LEU A 201 -5.05 -1.80 4.55
C LEU A 201 -6.34 -2.52 4.15
N HIS A 202 -6.39 -3.85 4.23
CA HIS A 202 -7.59 -4.66 3.98
C HIS A 202 -8.54 -4.79 5.19
N THR A 203 -8.17 -4.26 6.36
CA THR A 203 -9.00 -4.36 7.59
C THR A 203 -9.08 -3.07 8.40
N ALA A 204 -8.06 -2.22 8.36
CA ALA A 204 -7.96 -1.04 9.20
C ALA A 204 -9.03 0.01 8.87
N ARG A 205 -9.77 0.44 9.89
CA ARG A 205 -10.89 1.40 9.79
C ARG A 205 -10.63 2.73 10.48
N THR A 206 -9.40 2.98 10.94
CA THR A 206 -9.02 4.19 11.69
C THR A 206 -7.69 4.78 11.21
N GLY A 207 -7.45 6.05 11.57
CA GLY A 207 -6.21 6.78 11.29
C GLY A 207 -5.86 6.87 9.80
N ALA A 208 -4.56 7.07 9.51
CA ALA A 208 -4.03 7.27 8.16
C ALA A 208 -4.40 6.14 7.18
N ARG A 209 -4.58 4.90 7.66
CA ARG A 209 -5.03 3.77 6.83
C ARG A 209 -6.47 3.96 6.34
N LYS A 210 -7.37 4.43 7.21
CA LYS A 210 -8.76 4.76 6.82
C LYS A 210 -8.78 5.88 5.79
N ASP A 211 -7.96 6.90 5.99
CA ASP A 211 -7.93 8.06 5.10
C ASP A 211 -7.33 7.71 3.74
N ALA A 212 -6.32 6.84 3.71
CA ALA A 212 -5.80 6.26 2.48
C ALA A 212 -6.85 5.37 1.79
N ALA A 213 -7.59 4.55 2.54
CA ALA A 213 -8.68 3.76 1.98
C ALA A 213 -9.76 4.64 1.33
N ARG A 214 -10.16 5.74 1.99
CA ARG A 214 -11.07 6.75 1.40
C ARG A 214 -10.51 7.36 0.12
N ALA A 215 -9.24 7.78 0.13
CA ALA A 215 -8.58 8.31 -1.06
C ALA A 215 -8.63 7.30 -2.23
N LEU A 216 -8.26 6.05 -1.98
CA LEU A 216 -8.19 5.03 -3.02
C LEU A 216 -9.58 4.67 -3.56
N HIS A 217 -10.60 4.63 -2.70
CA HIS A 217 -11.98 4.40 -3.16
C HIS A 217 -12.60 5.62 -3.85
N GLU A 218 -12.17 6.85 -3.53
CA GLU A 218 -12.47 8.04 -4.32
C GLU A 218 -11.89 7.91 -5.75
N LEU A 219 -10.63 7.46 -5.87
CA LEU A 219 -10.00 7.17 -7.17
C LEU A 219 -10.75 6.09 -7.96
N VAL A 220 -11.14 4.99 -7.29
CA VAL A 220 -11.97 3.94 -7.92
C VAL A 220 -13.27 4.51 -8.47
N ALA A 221 -13.98 5.32 -7.68
CA ALA A 221 -15.23 5.92 -8.12
C ALA A 221 -15.04 6.86 -9.33
N MET A 222 -13.89 7.55 -9.42
CA MET A 222 -13.54 8.35 -10.61
C MET A 222 -13.33 7.47 -11.84
N LEU A 223 -12.58 6.38 -11.70
CA LEU A 223 -12.30 5.43 -12.78
C LEU A 223 -13.57 4.73 -13.28
N ASP A 224 -14.45 4.31 -12.37
CA ASP A 224 -15.72 3.65 -12.72
C ASP A 224 -16.67 4.58 -13.50
N ARG A 225 -16.60 5.89 -13.25
CA ARG A 225 -17.33 6.90 -14.03
C ARG A 225 -16.70 7.18 -15.40
N GLY A 226 -15.64 6.48 -15.77
CA GLY A 226 -14.92 6.69 -17.03
C GLY A 226 -14.14 8.00 -17.08
N GLN A 227 -13.82 8.61 -15.93
CA GLN A 227 -13.00 9.82 -15.92
C GLN A 227 -11.59 9.50 -16.42
N ARG A 228 -11.06 10.37 -17.28
CA ARG A 228 -9.67 10.29 -17.73
C ARG A 228 -8.75 10.66 -16.58
N ILE A 229 -7.98 9.69 -16.10
CA ILE A 229 -6.99 9.88 -15.03
C ILE A 229 -5.59 9.75 -15.63
N ASP A 230 -4.82 10.83 -15.57
CA ASP A 230 -3.44 10.84 -16.03
C ASP A 230 -2.53 10.04 -15.07
N GLY A 231 -1.44 9.49 -15.62
CA GLY A 231 -0.45 8.74 -14.85
C GLY A 231 -0.78 7.26 -14.62
N LEU A 232 -1.89 6.75 -15.16
CA LEU A 232 -2.14 5.31 -15.19
C LEU A 232 -1.06 4.59 -16.00
N THR A 233 -0.37 3.63 -15.39
CA THR A 233 0.61 2.74 -16.05
C THR A 233 0.09 1.31 -16.23
N ILE A 234 -1.11 1.03 -15.72
CA ILE A 234 -1.86 -0.20 -15.91
C ILE A 234 -3.30 0.14 -16.31
N ALA A 235 -4.05 -0.83 -16.85
CA ALA A 235 -5.44 -0.63 -17.24
C ALA A 235 -6.30 -0.10 -16.07
N PRO A 236 -7.22 0.87 -16.29
CA PRO A 236 -8.11 1.40 -15.25
C PRO A 236 -8.81 0.32 -14.43
N ALA A 237 -9.40 -0.68 -15.10
CA ALA A 237 -10.09 -1.79 -14.46
C ALA A 237 -9.15 -2.65 -13.58
N ARG A 238 -7.89 -2.82 -14.00
CA ARG A 238 -6.88 -3.53 -13.20
C ARG A 238 -6.59 -2.76 -11.92
N LEU A 239 -6.33 -1.45 -12.00
CA LEU A 239 -6.09 -0.63 -10.81
C LEU A 239 -7.30 -0.68 -9.84
N SER A 240 -8.53 -0.51 -10.35
CA SER A 240 -9.72 -0.58 -9.52
C SER A 240 -9.90 -1.95 -8.86
N GLY A 241 -9.63 -3.04 -9.58
CA GLY A 241 -9.65 -4.40 -9.02
C GLY A 241 -8.62 -4.61 -7.91
N LEU A 242 -7.40 -4.09 -8.10
CA LEU A 242 -6.34 -4.17 -7.08
C LEU A 242 -6.69 -3.39 -5.81
N ILE A 243 -7.25 -2.18 -5.96
CA ILE A 243 -7.70 -1.38 -4.81
C ILE A 243 -8.78 -2.14 -4.04
N ARG A 244 -9.85 -2.61 -4.72
CA ARG A 244 -10.94 -3.34 -4.05
C ARG A 244 -10.47 -4.63 -3.37
N ARG A 245 -9.48 -5.31 -3.94
CA ARG A 245 -8.94 -6.56 -3.39
C ARG A 245 -8.09 -6.36 -2.14
N TYR A 246 -7.29 -5.28 -2.09
CA TYR A 246 -6.27 -5.11 -1.04
C TYR A 246 -6.56 -3.95 -0.09
N VAL A 247 -7.57 -3.14 -0.36
CA VAL A 247 -7.92 -1.97 0.42
C VAL A 247 -9.39 -2.03 0.80
N VAL A 248 -9.61 -1.96 2.10
CA VAL A 248 -10.92 -2.12 2.67
C VAL A 248 -11.82 -0.96 2.25
N ASP A 249 -13.03 -1.24 1.75
CA ASP A 249 -13.97 -0.17 1.38
C ASP A 249 -14.47 0.52 2.66
N PRO A 250 -14.18 1.82 2.86
CA PRO A 250 -14.50 2.52 4.09
C PRO A 250 -16.01 2.71 4.32
N HIS A 251 -16.85 2.48 3.30
CA HIS A 251 -18.31 2.64 3.37
C HIS A 251 -19.05 1.33 3.65
N THR A 252 -18.40 0.18 3.50
CA THR A 252 -19.01 -1.11 3.86
C THR A 252 -19.14 -1.23 5.38
N ALA A 253 -20.36 -1.52 5.84
CA ALA A 253 -20.64 -1.77 7.25
C ALA A 253 -19.75 -2.89 7.80
N ARG A 254 -19.32 -2.77 9.05
CA ARG A 254 -18.60 -3.85 9.73
C ARG A 254 -19.55 -5.05 9.82
N PRO A 255 -19.15 -6.27 9.40
CA PRO A 255 -19.93 -7.44 9.75
C PRO A 255 -20.07 -7.47 11.28
N PRO A 256 -21.27 -7.78 11.81
CA PRO A 256 -21.47 -7.85 13.25
C PRO A 256 -20.38 -8.75 13.84
N SER A 257 -19.66 -8.25 14.83
CA SER A 257 -18.71 -9.08 15.55
C SER A 257 -19.49 -10.17 16.27
N ASP A 258 -19.16 -11.44 16.04
CA ASP A 258 -19.63 -12.63 16.79
C ASP A 258 -19.15 -12.58 18.26
N THR A 259 -19.53 -11.53 18.96
CA THR A 259 -19.32 -11.31 20.39
C THR A 259 -20.65 -11.02 21.10
N GLY A 260 -21.74 -10.84 20.34
CA GLY A 260 -23.08 -10.61 20.89
C GLY A 260 -23.78 -11.87 21.42
N THR A 261 -23.54 -13.04 20.82
CA THR A 261 -24.29 -14.25 21.18
C THR A 261 -23.78 -14.92 22.46
N ALA A 262 -22.50 -14.73 22.81
CA ALA A 262 -21.91 -15.32 24.02
C ALA A 262 -22.14 -14.49 25.29
N GLN A 263 -22.37 -13.17 25.18
CA GLN A 263 -22.57 -12.29 26.35
C GLN A 263 -24.04 -12.16 26.77
N GLN A 264 -24.99 -12.49 25.90
CA GLN A 264 -26.42 -12.42 26.24
C GLN A 264 -26.95 -13.69 26.93
N ILE A 265 -26.28 -14.84 26.78
CA ILE A 265 -26.65 -16.10 27.45
C ILE A 265 -26.20 -16.11 28.93
N ALA A 266 -25.23 -15.28 29.32
CA ALA A 266 -24.70 -15.24 30.68
C ALA A 266 -25.49 -14.34 31.66
N ARG A 267 -26.63 -13.76 31.25
CA ARG A 267 -27.43 -12.87 32.10
C ARG A 267 -28.91 -13.25 32.21
N ASP A 268 -29.30 -14.41 31.73
CA ASP A 268 -30.67 -14.90 31.87
C ASP A 268 -30.70 -16.14 32.80
N PRO A 269 -31.17 -16.01 34.05
CA PRO A 269 -31.27 -17.14 34.98
C PRO A 269 -32.22 -18.25 34.48
N SER A 270 -33.11 -17.97 33.52
CA SER A 270 -33.99 -18.98 32.91
C SER A 270 -33.27 -19.88 31.89
N GLY A 271 -32.19 -19.39 31.27
CA GLY A 271 -31.39 -20.15 30.29
C GLY A 271 -30.53 -21.25 30.90
N GLN A 272 -30.06 -21.05 32.14
CA GLN A 272 -29.26 -22.06 32.87
C GLN A 272 -30.10 -23.27 33.29
N GLU A 273 -31.37 -23.09 33.64
CA GLU A 273 -32.28 -24.21 33.95
C GLU A 273 -32.60 -25.05 32.71
N ALA A 274 -32.87 -24.41 31.57
CA ALA A 274 -33.14 -25.11 30.32
C ALA A 274 -31.93 -25.94 29.86
N LEU A 275 -30.71 -25.42 30.01
CA LEU A 275 -29.47 -26.11 29.67
C LEU A 275 -29.19 -27.29 30.61
N LEU A 276 -29.43 -27.12 31.92
CA LEU A 276 -29.29 -28.20 32.90
C LEU A 276 -30.34 -29.30 32.73
N SER A 277 -31.56 -28.94 32.30
CA SER A 277 -32.64 -29.90 32.01
C SER A 277 -32.33 -30.72 30.75
N ALA A 278 -31.80 -30.09 29.69
CA ALA A 278 -31.38 -30.77 28.47
C ALA A 278 -30.18 -31.72 28.70
N LEU A 279 -29.21 -31.32 29.55
CA LEU A 279 -28.08 -32.17 29.94
C LEU A 279 -28.53 -33.38 30.77
N ARG A 280 -29.55 -33.23 31.63
CA ARG A 280 -30.13 -34.36 32.38
C ARG A 280 -30.89 -35.33 31.45
N ALA A 281 -31.59 -34.83 30.45
CA ALA A 281 -32.30 -35.65 29.47
C ALA A 281 -31.35 -36.48 28.58
N ALA A 282 -30.16 -35.97 28.26
CA ALA A 282 -29.18 -36.68 27.45
C ALA A 282 -28.45 -37.83 28.17
N VAL A 283 -28.45 -37.84 29.52
CA VAL A 283 -27.76 -38.85 30.33
C VAL A 283 -28.64 -40.06 30.65
N SER A 284 -29.95 -40.01 30.38
CA SER A 284 -30.89 -41.09 30.69
C SER A 284 -31.50 -41.75 29.44
N GLY A 285 -30.69 -42.61 28.79
CA GLY A 285 -31.10 -43.91 28.22
C GLY A 285 -32.19 -44.02 27.13
N HIS A 286 -31.81 -44.53 25.96
CA HIS A 286 -32.65 -45.35 25.05
C HIS A 286 -32.84 -46.77 25.62
N PRO A 287 -33.91 -47.56 25.32
CA PRO A 287 -34.16 -48.21 23.99
C PRO A 287 -35.66 -48.59 23.73
N PRO A 288 -36.06 -49.62 22.91
CA PRO A 288 -35.79 -49.97 21.50
C PRO A 288 -37.06 -50.08 20.59
N ARG A 289 -36.83 -50.43 19.30
CA ARG A 289 -37.71 -50.63 18.11
C ARG A 289 -39.02 -51.44 18.25
N SER A 290 -39.98 -51.15 17.33
CA SER A 290 -40.77 -52.15 16.57
C SER A 290 -41.35 -51.61 15.23
N LYS A 291 -41.25 -52.41 14.16
CA LYS A 291 -42.03 -52.40 12.88
C LYS A 291 -42.93 -53.68 12.88
N PRO A 292 -43.89 -53.98 11.95
CA PRO A 292 -44.10 -53.45 10.59
C PRO A 292 -45.58 -53.25 10.13
N GLY A 293 -45.76 -52.67 8.92
CA GLY A 293 -47.00 -52.73 8.15
C GLY A 293 -46.82 -52.26 6.70
N THR A 294 -46.99 -53.17 5.74
CA THR A 294 -47.21 -52.96 4.29
C THR A 294 -48.59 -53.58 3.97
N PRO A 295 -49.33 -53.22 2.89
CA PRO A 295 -48.94 -53.24 1.47
C PRO A 295 -49.34 -51.92 0.75
N GLY A 296 -49.00 -51.58 -0.49
CA GLY A 296 -48.57 -52.27 -1.70
C GLY A 296 -48.58 -51.22 -2.83
N GLY A 297 -48.03 -51.54 -4.00
CA GLY A 297 -48.15 -50.66 -5.18
C GLY A 297 -46.85 -50.50 -5.96
N SER A 298 -46.50 -51.55 -6.67
CA SER A 298 -45.57 -51.60 -7.81
C SER A 298 -45.84 -50.52 -8.86
N THR A 299 -44.79 -49.88 -9.39
CA THR A 299 -44.39 -49.90 -10.82
C THR A 299 -43.15 -49.02 -11.06
N THR A 300 -42.11 -49.61 -11.61
CA THR A 300 -40.99 -48.99 -12.37
C THR A 300 -41.05 -49.70 -13.74
N PRO A 301 -40.82 -49.07 -14.92
CA PRO A 301 -39.51 -48.52 -15.34
C PRO A 301 -39.66 -47.30 -16.30
N ALA A 302 -38.69 -46.70 -16.99
CA ALA A 302 -37.32 -47.02 -17.36
C ALA A 302 -36.57 -45.70 -17.76
N GLN A 303 -35.25 -45.67 -17.65
CA GLN A 303 -34.39 -44.86 -18.53
C GLN A 303 -34.45 -45.40 -19.97
N PRO A 304 -34.08 -44.56 -20.95
CA PRO A 304 -32.89 -44.91 -21.72
C PRO A 304 -31.97 -43.70 -22.00
N GLU A 305 -30.67 -44.00 -22.02
CA GLU A 305 -29.60 -43.16 -22.56
C GLU A 305 -29.24 -43.66 -24.01
N PRO A 306 -28.26 -43.06 -24.73
CA PRO A 306 -28.40 -42.35 -26.01
C PRO A 306 -28.10 -43.20 -27.26
N PRO A 307 -27.98 -42.60 -28.47
CA PRO A 307 -26.63 -42.56 -29.05
C PRO A 307 -26.25 -41.31 -29.88
N ASP A 308 -24.95 -41.05 -29.78
CA ASP A 308 -23.92 -40.54 -30.70
C ASP A 308 -24.25 -40.31 -32.19
N HIS A 309 -23.61 -39.28 -32.79
CA HIS A 309 -22.91 -39.33 -34.10
C HIS A 309 -22.38 -37.93 -34.50
N SER A 310 -21.08 -37.71 -34.32
CA SER A 310 -20.21 -36.90 -35.23
C SER A 310 -19.92 -37.74 -36.51
N PRO A 311 -19.43 -37.24 -37.68
CA PRO A 311 -18.29 -36.31 -37.83
C PRO A 311 -18.21 -35.45 -39.14
N GLN A 312 -17.05 -34.77 -39.30
CA GLN A 312 -16.42 -34.22 -40.54
C GLN A 312 -16.99 -32.90 -41.09
N ALA A 313 -16.23 -31.95 -41.67
CA ALA A 313 -14.79 -31.72 -41.92
C ALA A 313 -14.66 -30.24 -42.37
N GLY A 314 -13.48 -29.59 -42.21
CA GLY A 314 -13.20 -28.25 -42.78
C GLY A 314 -12.89 -28.31 -44.28
N PRO A 315 -12.06 -27.41 -44.88
CA PRO A 315 -11.60 -26.07 -44.46
C PRO A 315 -11.97 -24.99 -45.52
N ASP A 316 -11.58 -23.72 -45.34
CA ASP A 316 -10.83 -22.98 -46.38
C ASP A 316 -10.47 -21.54 -45.99
N LEU A 317 -9.24 -21.20 -46.39
CA LEU A 317 -8.68 -19.86 -46.52
C LEU A 317 -9.37 -19.11 -47.68
N GLU A 318 -9.49 -17.79 -47.59
CA GLU A 318 -8.79 -16.81 -48.46
C GLU A 318 -9.28 -15.37 -48.22
N LEU A 319 -8.31 -14.45 -48.35
CA LEU A 319 -8.34 -12.96 -48.42
C LEU A 319 -8.44 -12.15 -47.12
#